data_AF-A0A7C1FNM3-F1
#
_entry.id   AF-A0A7C1FNM3-F1
#
_cell.length_a   1.000
_cell.length_b   1.000
_cell.length_c   1.000
_cell.angle_alpha   90.00
_cell.angle_beta   90.00
_cell.angle_gamma   90.00
#
_symmetry.space_group_name_H-M   'P 1'
#
loop_
_entity.id
_entity.type
_entity.pdbx_description
1 polymer ?
#
loop_
_entity_poly.entity_id
_entity_poly.type
_entity_poly.pdbx_seq_one_letter_code
_entity_poly.pdbx_strand_id
1 'polypeptide(L)'
;MRSIRFSSGEKKLFLSLIDLFALNLGLMVGLTLRPEYSFSVSIFKKYPLWFILPSLVWLLSSWALDLYEEEVSFSFPRWTKRLFLSSVFTFSFLLLIPYLTPPLPQRRQFLYGSFGILLLFVFAGRILSGILFRHPSFSRRLLVLGTGKKAEALSQVLKGPSTSSYQLIGYLSETEVPKPQEGSLSPVVGSFKELKEIALKENIDTIVLAPERRVESEIIQDLQDLLELGVRIVPMSLLFEEITGRIPVELIGETWLMSLPLDHPLNRPLNRAIKRCFDLIFASIGLALFLPLLPFLALLIYLDHPGPIFYTQLRVGRNGKVFKLYKLRSMIPEAEKEGPKWAQKSDPRITRIGRFLRKTHLDEFPQLFNIIKG
;
A
#
# COMPACT_ATOMS: atom_id res chain seq x y z
N MET A 1 -8.46 3.15 -17.93
CA MET A 1 -7.35 2.88 -16.99
C MET A 1 -7.67 3.59 -15.68
N ARG A 2 -7.85 2.88 -14.56
CA ARG A 2 -8.06 3.52 -13.24
C ARG A 2 -6.78 4.30 -12.88
N SER A 3 -6.91 5.58 -12.53
CA SER A 3 -5.76 6.40 -12.12
C SER A 3 -5.16 5.86 -10.82
N ILE A 4 -3.85 5.98 -10.66
CA ILE A 4 -3.14 5.55 -9.44
C ILE A 4 -3.45 6.56 -8.34
N ARG A 5 -4.30 6.19 -7.39
CA ARG A 5 -4.73 7.07 -6.28
C ARG A 5 -4.10 6.58 -4.96
N PHE A 6 -3.19 7.39 -4.43
CA PHE A 6 -2.40 7.04 -3.23
C PHE A 6 -3.19 7.31 -1.94
N SER A 7 -3.05 6.43 -0.95
CA SER A 7 -3.44 6.71 0.43
C SER A 7 -2.44 7.66 1.11
N SER A 8 -2.85 8.28 2.23
CA SER A 8 -1.96 9.14 3.03
C SER A 8 -0.66 8.43 3.44
N GLY A 9 -0.74 7.13 3.80
CA GLY A 9 0.46 6.32 4.09
C GLY A 9 1.36 6.08 2.87
N GLU A 10 0.78 5.90 1.69
CA GLU A 10 1.57 5.73 0.45
C GLU A 10 2.22 7.05 0.01
N LYS A 11 1.54 8.18 0.21
CA LYS A 11 2.14 9.51 0.02
C LYS A 11 3.31 9.73 0.96
N LYS A 12 3.20 9.38 2.25
CA LYS A 12 4.32 9.42 3.21
C LYS A 12 5.54 8.66 2.70
N LEU A 13 5.32 7.43 2.25
CA LEU A 13 6.41 6.59 1.74
C LEU A 13 6.99 7.14 0.44
N PHE A 14 6.16 7.60 -0.50
CA PHE A 14 6.64 8.19 -1.76
C PHE A 14 7.42 9.48 -1.53
N LEU A 15 6.97 10.33 -0.61
CA LEU A 15 7.71 11.54 -0.20
C LEU A 15 9.06 11.18 0.42
N SER A 16 9.13 10.13 1.26
CA SER A 16 10.40 9.65 1.81
C SER A 16 11.35 9.13 0.73
N LEU A 17 10.83 8.47 -0.31
CA LEU A 17 11.63 8.00 -1.44
C LEU A 17 12.13 9.16 -2.32
N ILE A 18 11.29 10.17 -2.57
CA ILE A 18 11.71 11.39 -3.30
C ILE A 18 12.83 12.09 -2.55
N ASP A 19 12.67 12.27 -1.23
CA ASP A 19 13.69 12.89 -0.40
C ASP A 19 15.01 12.12 -0.44
N LEU A 20 14.97 10.79 -0.28
CA LEU A 20 16.16 9.93 -0.36
C LEU A 20 16.84 10.04 -1.71
N PHE A 21 16.06 10.05 -2.80
CA PHE A 21 16.61 10.21 -4.15
C PHE A 21 17.25 11.59 -4.33
N ALA A 22 16.55 12.66 -3.93
CA ALA A 22 17.05 14.02 -3.99
C ALA A 22 18.31 14.22 -3.13
N LEU A 23 18.34 13.63 -1.94
CA LEU A 23 19.48 13.67 -1.03
C LEU A 23 20.71 12.99 -1.63
N ASN A 24 20.56 11.76 -2.12
CA ASN A 24 21.67 11.01 -2.70
C ASN A 24 22.16 11.61 -4.02
N LEU A 25 21.25 12.14 -4.85
CA LEU A 25 21.60 12.82 -6.09
C LEU A 25 22.30 14.16 -5.80
N GLY A 26 21.80 14.94 -4.85
CA GLY A 26 22.44 16.18 -4.39
C GLY A 26 23.83 15.94 -3.80
N LEU A 27 24.01 14.87 -3.01
CA LEU A 27 25.32 14.47 -2.50
C LEU A 27 26.26 14.04 -3.63
N MET A 28 25.77 13.26 -4.60
CA MET A 28 26.55 12.83 -5.76
C MET A 28 27.01 14.05 -6.57
N VAL A 29 26.11 14.97 -6.91
CA VAL A 29 26.45 16.21 -7.61
C VAL A 29 27.45 17.05 -6.81
N GLY A 30 27.22 17.22 -5.52
CA GLY A 30 28.13 17.96 -4.62
C GLY A 30 29.53 17.35 -4.51
N LEU A 31 29.65 16.02 -4.60
CA LEU A 31 30.94 15.33 -4.66
C LEU A 31 31.63 15.49 -6.01
N THR A 32 30.89 15.56 -7.11
CA THR A 32 31.43 15.67 -8.48
C THR A 32 31.90 17.07 -8.88
N LEU A 33 31.47 18.10 -8.14
CA LEU A 33 32.08 19.43 -8.25
C LEU A 33 33.53 19.47 -7.74
N ARG A 34 34.03 18.37 -7.20
CA ARG A 34 35.43 18.21 -6.81
C ARG A 34 36.22 17.67 -8.02
N PRO A 35 37.35 18.29 -8.39
CA PRO A 35 38.17 17.85 -9.52
C PRO A 35 38.66 16.39 -9.41
N GLU A 36 38.74 15.87 -8.18
CA GLU A 36 39.18 14.51 -7.86
C GLU A 36 38.14 13.42 -8.16
N TYR A 37 36.87 13.79 -8.36
CA TYR A 37 35.75 12.85 -8.48
C TYR A 37 34.93 13.14 -9.74
N SER A 38 34.89 12.20 -10.68
CA SER A 38 33.98 12.25 -11.83
C SER A 38 32.60 11.72 -11.47
N PHE A 39 31.55 12.21 -12.14
CA PHE A 39 30.19 11.68 -11.98
C PHE A 39 30.14 10.21 -12.42
N SER A 40 30.26 9.31 -11.46
CA SER A 40 30.29 7.87 -11.72
C SER A 40 29.69 7.08 -10.57
N VAL A 41 28.97 6.01 -10.94
CA VAL A 41 28.41 5.02 -10.00
C VAL A 41 29.52 4.33 -9.18
N SER A 42 30.78 4.43 -9.62
CA SER A 42 31.94 3.94 -8.87
C SER A 42 32.13 4.61 -7.51
N ILE A 43 31.70 5.87 -7.34
CA ILE A 43 31.79 6.58 -6.06
C ILE A 43 30.92 5.90 -5.00
N PHE A 44 29.71 5.47 -5.39
CA PHE A 44 28.81 4.75 -4.49
C PHE A 44 29.40 3.41 -4.04
N LYS A 45 30.07 2.68 -4.95
CA LYS A 45 30.76 1.43 -4.62
C LYS A 45 31.98 1.65 -3.72
N LYS A 46 32.71 2.74 -3.93
CA LYS A 46 33.93 3.07 -3.17
C LYS A 46 33.63 3.56 -1.75
N TYR A 47 32.56 4.34 -1.57
CA TYR A 47 32.20 4.94 -0.29
C TYR A 47 30.70 4.81 0.01
N PRO A 48 30.17 3.59 0.23
CA PRO A 48 28.75 3.37 0.46
C PRO A 48 28.25 4.07 1.73
N LEU A 49 29.08 4.14 2.77
CA LEU A 49 28.75 4.75 4.06
C LEU A 49 28.47 6.26 3.95
N TRP A 50 29.05 6.96 2.97
CA TRP A 50 28.81 8.38 2.76
C TRP A 50 27.39 8.67 2.26
N PHE A 51 26.74 7.70 1.62
CA PHE A 51 25.36 7.82 1.15
C PHE A 51 24.36 7.24 2.16
N ILE A 52 24.70 6.09 2.75
CA ILE A 52 23.81 5.37 3.68
C ILE A 52 23.60 6.17 4.97
N LEU A 53 24.66 6.71 5.57
CA LEU A 53 24.56 7.37 6.87
C LEU A 53 23.72 8.67 6.82
N PRO A 54 23.95 9.63 5.91
CA PRO A 54 23.07 10.79 5.77
C PRO A 54 21.64 10.42 5.42
N SER A 55 21.44 9.41 4.57
CA SER A 55 20.10 8.92 4.21
C SER A 55 19.34 8.38 5.43
N LEU A 56 20.03 7.61 6.28
CA LEU A 56 19.44 7.04 7.49
C LEU A 56 19.12 8.13 8.53
N VAL A 57 20.02 9.09 8.73
CA VAL A 57 19.80 10.22 9.63
C VAL A 57 18.67 11.12 9.12
N TRP A 58 18.61 11.38 7.82
CA TRP A 58 17.52 12.12 7.20
C TRP A 58 16.18 11.45 7.45
N LEU A 59 16.09 10.13 7.22
CA LEU A 59 14.87 9.37 7.46
C LEU A 59 14.45 9.44 8.93
N LEU A 60 15.37 9.16 9.86
CA LEU A 60 15.06 9.18 11.29
C LEU A 60 14.63 10.56 11.77
N SER A 61 15.36 11.61 11.39
CA SER A 61 15.01 12.99 11.79
C SER A 61 13.71 13.45 11.15
N SER A 62 13.47 13.14 9.87
CA SER A 62 12.25 13.53 9.16
C SER A 62 11.02 12.77 9.64
N TRP A 63 11.17 11.51 10.07
CA TRP A 63 10.11 10.76 10.74
C TRP A 63 9.85 11.29 12.16
N ALA A 64 10.89 11.52 12.95
CA ALA A 64 10.74 12.04 14.31
C ALA A 64 10.14 13.46 14.36
N LEU A 65 10.35 14.25 13.31
CA LEU A 65 9.79 15.59 13.16
C LEU A 65 8.47 15.59 12.37
N ASP A 66 7.89 14.44 12.07
CA ASP A 66 6.63 14.32 11.33
C ASP A 66 6.64 15.12 10.01
N LEU A 67 7.79 15.21 9.34
CA LEU A 67 7.95 15.98 8.10
C LEU A 67 7.10 15.39 6.96
N TYR A 68 6.79 14.10 7.05
CA TYR A 68 5.96 13.38 6.09
C TYR A 68 4.47 13.45 6.42
N GLU A 69 4.07 14.02 7.56
CA GLU A 69 2.66 14.16 7.90
C GLU A 69 1.94 15.01 6.85
N GLU A 70 0.71 14.61 6.49
CA GLU A 70 -0.01 15.23 5.38
C GLU A 70 -0.31 16.71 5.63
N GLU A 71 -0.65 17.05 6.87
CA GLU A 71 -0.92 18.43 7.32
C GLU A 71 0.28 19.39 7.15
N VAL A 72 1.48 18.83 7.04
CA VAL A 72 2.74 19.55 7.03
C VAL A 72 3.31 19.55 5.62
N SER A 73 3.31 18.39 4.96
CA SER A 73 3.87 18.17 3.62
C SER A 73 3.31 19.12 2.56
N PHE A 74 2.06 19.56 2.69
CA PHE A 74 1.40 20.43 1.70
C PHE A 74 1.29 21.90 2.11
N SER A 75 1.76 22.25 3.31
CA SER A 75 1.73 23.61 3.85
C SER A 75 3.12 24.24 3.85
N PHE A 76 3.35 25.20 2.94
CA PHE A 76 4.66 25.86 2.75
C PHE A 76 5.32 26.34 4.06
N PRO A 77 4.63 27.06 4.97
CA PRO A 77 5.26 27.53 6.20
C PRO A 77 5.56 26.41 7.21
N ARG A 78 4.89 25.25 7.09
CA ARG A 78 5.03 24.14 8.03
C ARG A 78 6.17 23.23 7.61
N TRP A 79 6.18 22.75 6.36
CA TRP A 79 7.26 21.86 5.92
C TRP A 79 8.60 22.58 5.87
N THR A 80 8.67 23.87 5.58
CA THR A 80 9.94 24.63 5.57
C THR A 80 10.61 24.67 6.94
N LYS A 81 9.85 24.92 8.02
CA LYS A 81 10.37 24.91 9.40
C LYS A 81 10.89 23.54 9.80
N ARG A 82 10.14 22.48 9.48
CA ARG A 82 10.52 21.11 9.82
C ARG A 82 11.69 20.61 8.97
N LEU A 83 11.71 20.99 7.69
CA LEU A 83 12.82 20.73 6.78
C LEU A 83 14.11 21.36 7.30
N PHE A 84 14.05 22.61 7.75
CA PHE A 84 15.20 23.30 8.34
C PHE A 84 15.74 22.52 9.54
N LEU A 85 14.87 22.06 10.44
CA LEU A 85 15.29 21.30 11.61
C LEU A 85 15.89 19.93 11.25
N SER A 86 15.27 19.16 10.34
CA SER A 86 15.84 17.89 9.81
C SER A 86 17.19 18.11 9.11
N SER A 87 17.33 19.25 8.42
CA SER A 87 18.55 19.64 7.72
C SER A 87 19.69 19.90 8.69
N VAL A 88 19.42 20.55 9.83
CA VAL A 88 20.41 20.78 10.89
C VAL A 88 20.92 19.45 11.45
N PHE A 89 20.03 18.50 11.77
CA PHE A 89 20.44 17.16 12.23
C PHE A 89 21.32 16.43 11.21
N THR A 90 20.90 16.46 9.94
CA THR A 90 21.65 15.81 8.85
C THR A 90 23.01 16.47 8.63
N PHE A 91 23.08 17.80 8.75
CA PHE A 91 24.33 18.56 8.66
C PHE A 91 25.30 18.24 9.80
N SER A 92 24.81 18.23 11.05
CA SER A 92 25.62 17.85 12.21
C SER A 92 26.22 16.47 12.03
N PHE A 93 25.47 15.53 11.45
CA PHE A 93 25.99 14.19 11.16
C PHE A 93 26.97 14.15 9.99
N LEU A 94 26.74 14.92 8.93
CA LEU A 94 27.69 15.08 7.82
C LEU A 94 29.06 15.59 8.29
N LEU A 95 29.10 16.43 9.32
CA LEU A 95 30.35 16.88 9.95
C LEU A 95 31.08 15.77 10.75
N LEU A 96 30.38 14.71 11.16
CA LEU A 96 30.94 13.58 11.90
C LEU A 96 31.47 12.46 10.99
N ILE A 97 31.01 12.38 9.73
CA ILE A 97 31.48 11.39 8.73
C ILE A 97 33.02 11.32 8.59
N PRO A 98 33.77 12.44 8.58
CA PRO A 98 35.23 12.39 8.53
C PRO A 98 35.88 11.62 9.70
N TYR A 99 35.24 11.60 10.87
CA TYR A 99 35.74 10.88 12.04
C TYR A 99 35.35 9.39 12.02
N LEU A 100 34.24 9.04 11.37
CA LEU A 100 33.72 7.67 11.30
C LEU A 100 34.25 6.88 10.09
N THR A 101 34.60 7.57 8.99
CA THR A 101 35.09 6.96 7.74
C THR A 101 36.20 7.81 7.10
N PRO A 102 37.48 7.59 7.46
CA PRO A 102 38.60 8.12 6.67
C PRO A 102 38.62 7.43 5.27
N PRO A 103 38.99 8.11 4.15
CA PRO A 103 39.67 9.40 4.00
C PRO A 103 38.80 10.45 3.26
N LEU A 104 38.40 11.52 3.96
CA LEU A 104 37.90 12.74 3.31
C LEU A 104 39.06 13.75 3.15
N PRO A 105 39.13 14.50 2.05
CA PRO A 105 40.23 15.45 1.80
C PRO A 105 40.26 16.61 2.81
N GLN A 106 41.44 17.17 3.07
CA GLN A 106 41.69 18.17 4.14
C GLN A 106 40.80 19.43 4.13
N ARG A 107 40.13 19.77 3.01
CA ARG A 107 39.33 21.01 2.88
C ARG A 107 37.86 20.79 3.25
N ARG A 108 37.54 21.08 4.51
CA ARG A 108 36.17 21.04 5.08
C ARG A 108 35.15 21.94 4.35
N GLN A 109 35.62 22.97 3.63
CA GLN A 109 34.78 23.90 2.87
C GLN A 109 33.90 23.22 1.81
N PHE A 110 34.37 22.11 1.23
CA PHE A 110 33.60 21.37 0.23
C PHE A 110 32.42 20.58 0.83
N LEU A 111 32.42 20.29 2.13
CA LEU A 111 31.28 19.66 2.80
C LEU A 111 30.11 20.66 2.90
N TYR A 112 30.40 21.93 3.19
CA TYR A 112 29.41 22.99 3.22
C TYR A 112 28.78 23.21 1.84
N GLY A 113 29.58 23.21 0.78
CA GLY A 113 29.09 23.30 -0.60
C GLY A 113 28.21 22.12 -1.01
N SER A 114 28.62 20.88 -0.70
CA SER A 114 27.80 19.69 -0.98
C SER A 114 26.48 19.70 -0.19
N PHE A 115 26.50 20.21 1.05
CA PHE A 115 25.29 20.34 1.85
C PHE A 115 24.32 21.39 1.27
N GLY A 116 24.82 22.54 0.80
CA GLY A 116 23.99 23.54 0.13
C GLY A 116 23.28 22.98 -1.10
N ILE A 117 23.98 22.17 -1.91
CA ILE A 117 23.41 21.51 -3.08
C ILE A 117 22.36 20.47 -2.66
N LEU A 118 22.65 19.66 -1.64
CA LEU A 118 21.71 18.70 -1.07
C LEU A 118 20.41 19.39 -0.65
N LEU A 119 20.50 20.51 0.09
CA LEU A 119 19.32 21.28 0.49
C LEU A 119 18.52 21.79 -0.70
N LEU A 120 19.21 22.27 -1.74
CA LEU A 120 18.57 22.74 -2.98
C LEU A 120 17.77 21.63 -3.66
N PHE A 121 18.34 20.42 -3.76
CA PHE A 121 17.67 19.26 -4.34
C PHE A 121 16.46 18.81 -3.51
N VAL A 122 16.59 18.72 -2.19
CA VAL A 122 15.47 18.34 -1.33
C VAL A 122 14.37 19.41 -1.39
N PHE A 123 14.74 20.69 -1.35
CA PHE A 123 13.78 21.80 -1.47
C PHE A 123 13.04 21.77 -2.82
N ALA A 124 13.75 21.54 -3.92
CA ALA A 124 13.16 21.36 -5.25
C ALA A 124 12.23 20.13 -5.30
N GLY A 125 12.64 19.01 -4.70
CA GLY A 125 11.81 17.80 -4.57
C GLY A 125 10.51 18.04 -3.78
N ARG A 126 10.56 18.92 -2.77
CA ARG A 126 9.37 19.33 -1.99
C ARG A 126 8.43 20.24 -2.75
N ILE A 127 8.96 21.16 -3.55
CA ILE A 127 8.12 21.97 -4.45
C ILE A 127 7.45 21.06 -5.50
N LEU A 128 8.23 20.19 -6.15
CA LEU A 128 7.73 19.29 -7.18
C LEU A 128 6.67 18.33 -6.64
N SER A 129 6.91 17.72 -5.48
CA SER A 129 5.92 16.85 -4.84
C SER A 129 4.67 17.62 -4.40
N GLY A 130 4.81 18.86 -3.92
CA GLY A 130 3.67 19.73 -3.63
C GLY A 130 2.81 20.03 -4.86
N ILE A 131 3.42 20.25 -6.02
CA ILE A 131 2.71 20.46 -7.30
C ILE A 131 2.04 19.17 -7.76
N LEU A 132 2.79 18.06 -7.76
CA LEU A 132 2.31 16.77 -8.26
C LEU A 132 1.13 16.25 -7.44
N PHE A 133 1.24 16.26 -6.11
CA PHE A 133 0.22 15.69 -5.23
C PHE A 133 -0.99 16.60 -5.01
N ARG A 134 -0.90 17.90 -5.34
CA ARG A 134 -2.07 18.78 -5.42
C ARG A 134 -2.93 18.51 -6.68
N HIS A 135 -2.43 17.73 -7.63
CA HIS A 135 -3.20 17.40 -8.83
C HIS A 135 -4.35 16.45 -8.48
N PRO A 136 -5.59 16.71 -8.96
CA PRO A 136 -6.79 15.91 -8.64
C PRO A 136 -6.66 14.42 -8.92
N SER A 137 -5.79 14.03 -9.86
CA SER A 137 -5.53 12.63 -10.22
C SER A 137 -4.96 11.78 -9.07
N PHE A 138 -4.34 12.39 -8.06
CA PHE A 138 -3.74 11.71 -6.90
C PHE A 138 -4.59 11.78 -5.63
N SER A 139 -5.74 12.45 -5.70
CA SER A 139 -6.74 12.49 -4.61
C SER A 139 -7.74 11.37 -4.83
N ARG A 140 -8.14 10.69 -3.75
CA ARG A 140 -9.21 9.68 -3.78
C ARG A 140 -10.56 10.35 -3.89
N ARG A 141 -11.39 9.88 -4.82
CA ARG A 141 -12.75 10.40 -4.99
C ARG A 141 -13.63 9.82 -3.90
N LEU A 142 -14.16 10.71 -3.07
CA LEU A 142 -14.88 10.40 -1.86
C LEU A 142 -16.37 10.67 -2.08
N LEU A 143 -17.19 9.69 -1.73
CA LEU A 143 -18.65 9.82 -1.66
C LEU A 143 -19.09 9.60 -0.22
N VAL A 144 -19.89 10.50 0.33
CA VAL A 144 -20.39 10.39 1.70
C VAL A 144 -21.84 9.95 1.68
N LEU A 145 -22.13 8.85 2.38
CA LEU A 145 -23.46 8.29 2.53
C LEU A 145 -24.08 8.84 3.83
N GLY A 146 -24.94 9.86 3.67
CA GLY A 146 -25.57 10.61 4.76
C GLY A 146 -25.37 12.13 4.64
N THR A 147 -26.37 12.90 5.07
CA THR A 147 -26.38 14.37 5.03
C THR A 147 -26.44 15.02 6.42
N GLY A 148 -26.20 14.24 7.47
CA GLY A 148 -26.33 14.67 8.87
C GLY A 148 -25.18 15.53 9.41
N LYS A 149 -25.25 15.84 10.71
CA LYS A 149 -24.17 16.56 11.44
C LYS A 149 -22.79 15.90 11.28
N LYS A 150 -22.75 14.57 11.19
CA LYS A 150 -21.51 13.80 10.92
C LYS A 150 -20.92 14.14 9.54
N ALA A 151 -21.77 14.26 8.53
CA ALA A 151 -21.34 14.60 7.17
C ALA A 151 -20.84 16.05 7.10
N GLU A 152 -21.51 16.97 7.80
CA GLU A 152 -21.10 18.38 7.87
C GLU A 152 -19.74 18.56 8.56
N ALA A 153 -19.52 17.90 9.70
CA ALA A 153 -18.24 17.91 10.41
C ALA A 153 -17.09 17.39 9.53
N LEU A 154 -17.34 16.31 8.78
CA LEU A 154 -16.38 15.80 7.80
C LEU A 154 -16.14 16.83 6.68
N SER A 155 -17.17 17.54 6.22
CA SER A 155 -17.05 18.60 5.20
C SER A 155 -16.11 19.73 5.63
N GLN A 156 -16.17 20.12 6.90
CA GLN A 156 -15.35 21.21 7.43
C GLN A 156 -13.88 20.79 7.46
N VAL A 157 -13.61 19.56 7.89
CA VAL A 157 -12.27 18.96 7.84
C VAL A 157 -11.77 18.84 6.41
N LEU A 158 -12.63 18.41 5.47
CA LEU A 158 -12.32 18.25 4.05
C LEU A 158 -12.13 19.57 3.28
N LYS A 159 -12.43 20.73 3.88
CA LYS A 159 -12.09 22.06 3.34
C LYS A 159 -10.77 22.62 3.88
N GLY A 160 -10.21 22.00 4.92
CA GLY A 160 -8.95 22.42 5.51
C GLY A 160 -7.76 22.26 4.55
N PRO A 161 -6.58 22.82 4.90
CA PRO A 161 -5.36 22.66 4.10
C PRO A 161 -4.81 21.21 4.08
N SER A 162 -5.32 20.30 4.92
CA SER A 162 -4.88 18.90 5.08
C SER A 162 -5.51 17.91 4.09
N THR A 163 -6.11 18.40 2.99
CA THR A 163 -7.16 17.66 2.23
C THR A 163 -6.71 17.14 0.87
N SER A 164 -5.41 17.24 0.60
CA SER A 164 -4.79 16.81 -0.66
C SER A 164 -5.09 15.34 -1.01
N SER A 165 -5.38 14.47 -0.03
CA SER A 165 -5.70 13.06 -0.28
C SER A 165 -7.12 12.73 -0.66
N TYR A 166 -8.11 13.59 -0.41
CA TYR A 166 -9.51 13.27 -0.67
C TYR A 166 -10.21 14.39 -1.42
N GLN A 167 -10.82 14.04 -2.55
CA GLN A 167 -11.71 14.92 -3.29
C GLN A 167 -13.15 14.50 -3.00
N LEU A 168 -13.87 15.34 -2.26
CA LEU A 168 -15.30 15.14 -2.02
C LEU A 168 -16.07 15.38 -3.33
N ILE A 169 -16.71 14.33 -3.85
CA ILE A 169 -17.56 14.40 -5.04
C ILE A 169 -18.98 14.82 -4.66
N GLY A 170 -19.47 14.36 -3.51
CA GLY A 170 -20.70 14.84 -2.93
C GLY A 170 -21.29 13.93 -1.86
N TYR A 171 -22.54 14.22 -1.53
CA TYR A 171 -23.30 13.52 -0.51
C TYR A 171 -24.48 12.78 -1.13
N LEU A 172 -24.83 11.63 -0.55
CA LEU A 172 -26.09 10.94 -0.83
C LEU A 172 -27.04 11.11 0.35
N SER A 173 -28.33 11.30 0.05
CA SER A 173 -29.39 11.43 1.04
C SER A 173 -30.27 10.18 1.11
N GLU A 174 -30.77 9.87 2.31
CA GLU A 174 -31.60 8.70 2.61
C GLU A 174 -33.07 8.94 2.23
N THR A 175 -33.62 10.11 2.55
CA THR A 175 -35.08 10.35 2.52
C THR A 175 -35.53 11.30 1.42
N GLU A 176 -34.70 12.27 1.01
CA GLU A 176 -34.95 13.14 -0.15
C GLU A 176 -33.70 14.00 -0.43
N VAL A 177 -33.46 14.40 -1.69
CA VAL A 177 -32.39 15.36 -2.02
C VAL A 177 -32.76 16.70 -1.39
N PRO A 178 -32.08 17.15 -0.32
CA PRO A 178 -32.34 18.48 0.21
C PRO A 178 -32.00 19.49 -0.89
N LYS A 179 -32.90 20.46 -1.14
CA LYS A 179 -32.55 21.61 -1.98
C LYS A 179 -31.21 22.19 -1.48
N PRO A 180 -30.29 22.59 -2.37
CA PRO A 180 -28.99 23.11 -1.97
C PRO A 180 -29.22 24.28 -1.03
N GLN A 181 -28.96 24.09 0.26
CA GLN A 181 -28.99 25.18 1.23
C GLN A 181 -27.85 26.13 0.87
N GLU A 182 -28.16 27.40 0.65
CA GLU A 182 -27.17 28.46 0.47
C GLU A 182 -26.23 28.46 1.70
N GLY A 183 -24.99 28.00 1.49
CA GLY A 183 -23.99 27.81 2.54
C GLY A 183 -23.47 26.37 2.70
N SER A 184 -24.16 25.36 2.17
CA SER A 184 -23.68 23.97 2.16
C SER A 184 -22.78 23.72 0.95
N LEU A 185 -21.52 23.38 1.22
CA LEU A 185 -20.38 23.55 0.32
C LEU A 185 -20.05 22.32 -0.57
N SER A 186 -20.97 21.38 -0.81
CA SER A 186 -20.85 20.41 -1.92
C SER A 186 -22.23 19.90 -2.34
N PRO A 187 -22.48 19.65 -3.64
CA PRO A 187 -23.80 19.24 -4.11
C PRO A 187 -24.18 17.87 -3.55
N VAL A 188 -25.46 17.71 -3.21
CA VAL A 188 -26.06 16.39 -2.99
C VAL A 188 -26.25 15.78 -4.37
N VAL A 189 -25.59 14.66 -4.63
CA VAL A 189 -25.44 14.09 -5.99
C VAL A 189 -26.59 13.13 -6.32
N GLY A 190 -27.27 12.58 -5.30
CA GLY A 190 -28.40 11.66 -5.50
C GLY A 190 -28.92 11.01 -4.22
N SER A 191 -29.75 9.99 -4.40
CA SER A 191 -30.32 9.16 -3.34
C SER A 191 -29.48 7.90 -3.09
N PHE A 192 -29.70 7.23 -1.95
CA PHE A 192 -29.09 5.93 -1.63
C PHE A 192 -29.35 4.86 -2.71
N LYS A 193 -30.49 4.91 -3.40
CA LYS A 193 -30.82 3.96 -4.49
C LYS A 193 -29.92 4.08 -5.71
N GLU A 194 -29.31 5.25 -5.91
CA GLU A 194 -28.43 5.53 -7.06
C GLU A 194 -26.95 5.30 -6.70
N LEU A 195 -26.66 4.76 -5.51
CA LEU A 195 -25.30 4.57 -4.98
C LEU A 195 -24.39 3.85 -5.99
N LYS A 196 -24.86 2.72 -6.53
CA LYS A 196 -24.09 1.89 -7.44
C LYS A 196 -23.82 2.60 -8.78
N GLU A 197 -24.81 3.29 -9.32
CA GLU A 197 -24.70 4.02 -10.59
C GLU A 197 -23.74 5.21 -10.48
N ILE A 198 -23.89 6.01 -9.41
CA ILE A 198 -23.04 7.17 -9.15
C ILE A 198 -21.61 6.72 -8.87
N ALA A 199 -21.42 5.66 -8.08
CA ALA A 199 -20.09 5.13 -7.76
C ALA A 199 -19.34 4.69 -9.03
N LEU A 200 -20.03 4.07 -9.98
CA LEU A 200 -19.45 3.62 -11.25
C LEU A 200 -19.21 4.79 -12.22
N LYS A 201 -20.19 5.68 -12.40
CA LYS A 201 -20.11 6.83 -13.31
C LYS A 201 -18.99 7.79 -12.91
N GLU A 202 -18.92 8.12 -11.62
CA GLU A 202 -17.95 9.07 -11.08
C GLU A 202 -16.62 8.41 -10.69
N ASN A 203 -16.45 7.10 -10.91
CA ASN A 203 -15.25 6.34 -10.52
C ASN A 203 -14.84 6.61 -9.06
N ILE A 204 -15.76 6.41 -8.12
CA ILE A 204 -15.54 6.61 -6.68
C ILE A 204 -14.58 5.53 -6.15
N ASP A 205 -13.58 5.91 -5.34
CA ASP A 205 -12.69 4.93 -4.68
C ASP A 205 -13.07 4.68 -3.23
N THR A 206 -13.70 5.65 -2.58
CA THR A 206 -13.95 5.59 -1.14
C THR A 206 -15.34 6.08 -0.83
N ILE A 207 -16.11 5.22 -0.17
CA ILE A 207 -17.46 5.51 0.33
C ILE A 207 -17.37 5.64 1.84
N VAL A 208 -17.87 6.76 2.36
CA VAL A 208 -17.89 7.04 3.78
C VAL A 208 -19.28 6.77 4.32
N LEU A 209 -19.37 5.87 5.29
CA LEU A 209 -20.61 5.60 5.99
C LEU A 209 -20.77 6.63 7.12
N ALA A 210 -21.72 7.54 6.94
CA ALA A 210 -22.20 8.46 7.96
C ALA A 210 -23.73 8.37 8.15
N PRO A 211 -24.33 7.16 8.23
CA PRO A 211 -25.77 7.06 8.31
C PRO A 211 -26.26 7.54 9.69
N GLU A 212 -27.40 8.23 9.69
CA GLU A 212 -28.10 8.63 10.93
C GLU A 212 -28.93 7.48 11.51
N ARG A 213 -29.32 6.52 10.66
CA ARG A 213 -30.11 5.33 10.99
C ARG A 213 -29.39 4.05 10.61
N ARG A 214 -29.95 2.88 10.96
CA ARG A 214 -29.44 1.59 10.48
C ARG A 214 -29.57 1.53 8.96
N VAL A 215 -28.50 1.09 8.31
CA VAL A 215 -28.48 0.87 6.86
C VAL A 215 -29.39 -0.31 6.52
N GLU A 216 -30.28 -0.11 5.55
CA GLU A 216 -31.19 -1.15 5.06
C GLU A 216 -30.42 -2.28 4.34
N SER A 217 -31.01 -3.48 4.30
CA SER A 217 -30.38 -4.66 3.73
C SER A 217 -30.04 -4.52 2.24
N GLU A 218 -30.82 -3.75 1.48
CA GLU A 218 -30.57 -3.47 0.05
C GLU A 218 -29.26 -2.69 -0.15
N ILE A 219 -29.03 -1.64 0.65
CA ILE A 219 -27.82 -0.83 0.58
C ILE A 219 -26.60 -1.65 1.02
N ILE A 220 -26.76 -2.56 1.98
CA ILE A 220 -25.68 -3.47 2.39
C ILE A 220 -25.24 -4.36 1.21
N GLN A 221 -26.17 -4.83 0.37
CA GLN A 221 -25.83 -5.60 -0.84
C GLN A 221 -25.08 -4.74 -1.85
N ASP A 222 -25.54 -3.52 -2.12
CA ASP A 222 -24.84 -2.58 -3.02
C ASP A 222 -23.42 -2.25 -2.53
N LEU A 223 -23.26 -2.08 -1.22
CA LEU A 223 -21.96 -1.87 -0.59
C LEU A 223 -21.05 -3.10 -0.75
N GLN A 224 -21.58 -4.32 -0.60
CA GLN A 224 -20.81 -5.55 -0.83
C GLN A 224 -20.35 -5.66 -2.29
N ASP A 225 -21.25 -5.42 -3.26
CA ASP A 225 -20.90 -5.41 -4.68
C ASP A 225 -19.78 -4.39 -5.00
N LEU A 226 -19.87 -3.19 -4.43
CA LEU A 226 -18.86 -2.15 -4.61
C LEU A 226 -17.53 -2.53 -3.93
N LEU A 227 -17.56 -3.22 -2.79
CA LEU A 227 -16.37 -3.78 -2.15
C LEU A 227 -15.68 -4.82 -3.05
N GLU A 228 -16.43 -5.71 -3.70
CA GLU A 228 -15.90 -6.69 -4.65
C GLU A 228 -15.23 -6.03 -5.86
N LEU A 229 -15.76 -4.88 -6.29
CA LEU A 229 -15.18 -4.03 -7.34
C LEU A 229 -13.95 -3.23 -6.87
N GLY A 230 -13.59 -3.33 -5.58
CA GLY A 230 -12.42 -2.73 -4.96
C GLY A 230 -12.62 -1.31 -4.45
N VAL A 231 -13.87 -0.87 -4.25
CA VAL A 231 -14.19 0.41 -3.60
C VAL A 231 -14.00 0.25 -2.09
N ARG A 232 -13.29 1.19 -1.48
CA ARG A 232 -13.04 1.23 -0.05
C ARG A 232 -14.28 1.73 0.68
N ILE A 233 -14.78 1.00 1.66
CA ILE A 233 -15.90 1.45 2.49
C ILE A 233 -15.38 1.68 3.91
N VAL A 234 -15.50 2.92 4.39
CA VAL A 234 -14.98 3.32 5.70
C VAL A 234 -16.04 4.04 6.52
N PRO A 235 -16.07 3.82 7.84
CA PRO A 235 -16.86 4.66 8.74
C PRO A 235 -16.33 6.10 8.73
N MET A 236 -17.22 7.08 8.89
CA MET A 236 -16.84 8.49 9.00
C MET A 236 -15.79 8.74 10.09
N SER A 237 -15.94 8.10 11.25
CA SER A 237 -15.00 8.26 12.38
C SER A 237 -13.58 7.85 12.04
N LEU A 238 -13.41 6.76 11.29
CA LEU A 238 -12.10 6.25 10.89
C LEU A 238 -11.45 7.21 9.88
N LEU A 239 -12.22 7.71 8.90
CA LEU A 239 -11.70 8.67 7.94
C LEU A 239 -11.35 10.01 8.62
N PHE A 240 -12.17 10.44 9.59
CA PHE A 240 -11.90 11.63 10.37
C PHE A 240 -10.59 11.49 11.15
N GLU A 241 -10.35 10.34 11.79
CA GLU A 241 -9.09 10.02 12.46
C GLU A 241 -7.92 9.98 11.49
N GLU A 242 -8.07 9.37 10.30
CA GLU A 242 -7.02 9.33 9.28
C GLU A 242 -6.61 10.72 8.79
N ILE A 243 -7.56 11.66 8.68
CA ILE A 243 -7.28 13.01 8.19
C ILE A 243 -6.73 13.91 9.30
N THR A 244 -7.26 13.81 10.52
CA THR A 244 -6.97 14.76 11.61
C THR A 244 -6.02 14.23 12.68
N GLY A 245 -5.75 12.92 12.70
CA GLY A 245 -5.05 12.23 13.78
C GLY A 245 -5.80 12.25 15.12
N ARG A 246 -7.10 12.60 15.11
CA ARG A 246 -7.93 12.77 16.30
C ARG A 246 -9.23 12.00 16.16
N ILE A 247 -9.73 11.50 17.28
CA ILE A 247 -11.00 10.79 17.32
C ILE A 247 -12.12 11.79 17.66
N PRO A 248 -13.17 11.92 16.84
CA PRO A 248 -14.26 12.84 17.11
C PRO A 248 -15.23 12.21 18.13
N VAL A 249 -14.91 12.30 19.42
CA VAL A 249 -15.64 11.66 20.53
C VAL A 249 -17.14 12.02 20.53
N GLU A 250 -17.48 13.26 20.17
CA GLU A 250 -18.85 13.76 20.10
C GLU A 250 -19.68 13.14 18.95
N LEU A 251 -19.03 12.55 17.95
CA LEU A 251 -19.66 11.98 16.75
C LEU A 251 -19.60 10.44 16.73
N ILE A 252 -18.95 9.84 17.72
CA ILE A 252 -18.96 8.39 17.95
C ILE A 252 -20.33 8.02 18.54
N GLY A 253 -21.17 7.39 17.71
CA GLY A 253 -22.42 6.78 18.17
C GLY A 253 -22.21 5.33 18.65
N GLU A 254 -23.27 4.74 19.21
CA GLU A 254 -23.28 3.35 19.73
C GLU A 254 -22.91 2.28 18.68
N THR A 255 -22.98 2.60 17.39
CA THR A 255 -22.66 1.72 16.26
C THR A 255 -21.18 1.71 15.85
N TRP A 256 -20.30 2.48 16.50
CA TRP A 256 -18.86 2.53 16.16
C TRP A 256 -18.19 1.15 16.21
N LEU A 257 -18.56 0.32 17.20
CA LEU A 257 -18.01 -1.03 17.35
C LEU A 257 -18.57 -2.02 16.31
N MET A 258 -19.76 -1.73 15.75
CA MET A 258 -20.43 -2.61 14.77
C MET A 258 -20.03 -2.32 13.33
N SER A 259 -19.43 -1.16 13.06
CA SER A 259 -18.87 -0.84 11.76
C SER A 259 -17.48 -1.46 11.63
N LEU A 260 -17.43 -2.74 11.26
CA LEU A 260 -16.18 -3.39 10.88
C LEU A 260 -15.49 -2.54 9.80
N PRO A 261 -14.26 -2.06 10.01
CA PRO A 261 -13.49 -1.53 8.90
C PRO A 261 -13.25 -2.70 7.94
N LEU A 262 -13.98 -2.70 6.82
CA LEU A 262 -13.82 -3.66 5.72
C LEU A 262 -12.56 -3.34 4.88
N ASP A 263 -11.64 -2.55 5.44
CA ASP A 263 -10.43 -2.14 4.76
C ASP A 263 -9.33 -3.18 5.02
N HIS A 264 -9.26 -4.18 4.15
CA HIS A 264 -8.17 -5.14 4.23
C HIS A 264 -6.85 -4.43 3.90
N PRO A 265 -5.79 -4.54 4.73
CA PRO A 265 -4.51 -3.87 4.50
C PRO A 265 -3.81 -4.22 3.15
N LEU A 266 -4.25 -5.28 2.45
CA LEU A 266 -3.77 -5.70 1.14
C LEU A 266 -4.53 -5.06 -0.04
N ASN A 267 -5.58 -4.27 0.23
CA ASN A 267 -6.25 -3.49 -0.79
C ASN A 267 -5.39 -2.32 -1.27
N ARG A 268 -4.50 -1.80 -0.40
CA ARG A 268 -3.55 -0.73 -0.73
C ARG A 268 -2.59 -1.17 -1.86
N PRO A 269 -2.46 -0.40 -2.96
CA PRO A 269 -1.66 -0.80 -4.12
C PRO A 269 -0.19 -1.05 -3.78
N LEU A 270 0.40 -0.26 -2.87
CA LEU A 270 1.78 -0.46 -2.45
C LEU A 270 1.96 -1.76 -1.65
N ASN A 271 1.11 -2.00 -0.65
CA ASN A 271 1.18 -3.23 0.15
C ASN A 271 1.01 -4.47 -0.73
N ARG A 272 0.12 -4.38 -1.73
CA ARG A 272 -0.06 -5.41 -2.73
C ARG A 272 1.19 -5.61 -3.59
N ALA A 273 1.83 -4.54 -4.04
CA ALA A 273 3.07 -4.61 -4.81
C ALA A 273 4.19 -5.24 -3.98
N ILE A 274 4.37 -4.82 -2.73
CA ILE A 274 5.36 -5.38 -1.79
C ILE A 274 5.08 -6.87 -1.56
N LYS A 275 3.83 -7.23 -1.25
CA LYS A 275 3.42 -8.63 -1.09
C LYS A 275 3.67 -9.43 -2.36
N ARG A 276 3.38 -8.86 -3.52
CA ARG A 276 3.62 -9.51 -4.82
C ARG A 276 5.10 -9.75 -5.08
N CYS A 277 5.96 -8.78 -4.78
CA CYS A 277 7.40 -8.94 -4.89
C CYS A 277 7.90 -10.03 -3.94
N PHE A 278 7.45 -10.01 -2.67
CA PHE A 278 7.75 -11.05 -1.69
C PHE A 278 7.35 -12.43 -2.22
N ASP A 279 6.11 -12.58 -2.67
CA ASP A 279 5.58 -13.83 -3.22
C ASP A 279 6.38 -14.33 -4.40
N LEU A 280 6.74 -13.45 -5.34
CA LEU A 280 7.54 -13.81 -6.51
C LEU A 280 8.96 -14.25 -6.12
N ILE A 281 9.61 -13.56 -5.19
CA ILE A 281 10.96 -13.90 -4.73
C ILE A 281 10.97 -15.27 -4.08
N PHE A 282 10.12 -15.48 -3.07
CA PHE A 282 10.08 -16.74 -2.33
C PHE A 282 9.55 -17.90 -3.17
N ALA A 283 8.55 -17.66 -4.03
CA ALA A 283 8.08 -18.70 -4.94
C ALA A 283 9.14 -19.06 -5.98
N SER A 284 9.90 -18.09 -6.51
CA SER A 284 10.97 -18.38 -7.47
C SER A 284 12.11 -19.17 -6.84
N ILE A 285 12.52 -18.82 -5.62
CA ILE A 285 13.55 -19.56 -4.86
C ILE A 285 13.06 -20.98 -4.58
N GLY A 286 11.84 -21.13 -4.04
CA GLY A 286 11.26 -22.44 -3.76
C GLY A 286 11.12 -23.30 -5.02
N LEU A 287 10.73 -22.71 -6.14
CA LEU A 287 10.59 -23.41 -7.42
C LEU A 287 11.95 -23.82 -8.00
N ALA A 288 12.97 -22.97 -7.89
CA ALA A 288 14.34 -23.29 -8.32
C ALA A 288 14.92 -24.47 -7.53
N LEU A 289 14.61 -24.58 -6.23
CA LEU A 289 15.01 -25.72 -5.39
C LEU A 289 14.16 -26.98 -5.68
N PHE A 290 12.89 -26.80 -6.05
CA PHE A 290 11.97 -27.90 -6.32
C PHE A 290 12.14 -28.54 -7.70
N LEU A 291 12.48 -27.75 -8.73
CA LEU A 291 12.58 -28.23 -10.11
C LEU A 291 13.55 -29.40 -10.29
N PRO A 292 14.75 -29.40 -9.67
CA PRO A 292 15.66 -30.53 -9.71
C PRO A 292 15.12 -31.78 -8.99
N LEU A 293 14.29 -31.61 -7.96
CA LEU A 293 13.70 -32.71 -7.18
C LEU A 293 12.47 -33.31 -7.87
N LEU A 294 11.75 -32.52 -8.66
CA LEU A 294 10.52 -32.90 -9.36
C LEU A 294 10.63 -34.20 -10.19
N PRO A 295 11.64 -34.45 -11.04
CA PRO A 295 11.71 -35.69 -11.81
C PRO A 295 11.84 -36.94 -10.92
N PHE A 296 12.55 -36.84 -9.79
CA PHE A 296 12.66 -37.95 -8.83
C PHE A 296 11.33 -38.22 -8.13
N LEU A 297 10.64 -37.16 -7.69
CA LEU A 297 9.30 -37.31 -7.09
C LEU A 297 8.29 -37.85 -8.10
N ALA A 298 8.33 -37.36 -9.34
CA ALA A 298 7.50 -37.82 -10.44
C ALA A 298 7.69 -39.31 -10.70
N LEU A 299 8.95 -39.78 -10.73
CA LEU A 299 9.28 -41.19 -10.88
C LEU A 299 8.75 -42.01 -9.70
N LEU A 300 8.97 -41.58 -8.46
CA LEU A 300 8.46 -42.27 -7.26
C LEU A 300 6.93 -42.37 -7.26
N ILE A 301 6.23 -41.30 -7.63
CA ILE A 301 4.77 -41.26 -7.75
C ILE A 301 4.28 -42.23 -8.83
N TYR A 302 4.98 -42.28 -9.97
CA TYR A 302 4.62 -43.14 -11.09
C TYR A 302 4.86 -44.62 -10.79
N LEU A 303 5.96 -44.95 -10.10
CA LEU A 303 6.30 -46.31 -9.69
C LEU A 303 5.38 -46.83 -8.58
N ASP A 304 4.94 -45.98 -7.65
CA ASP A 304 4.03 -46.36 -6.56
C ASP A 304 2.62 -46.65 -7.09
N HIS A 305 2.15 -45.85 -8.05
CA HIS A 305 0.90 -46.12 -8.77
C HIS A 305 0.95 -45.47 -10.16
N PRO A 306 0.86 -46.21 -11.29
CA PRO A 306 0.89 -45.59 -12.62
C PRO A 306 -0.23 -44.55 -12.83
N GLY A 307 0.04 -43.54 -13.65
CA GLY A 307 -0.93 -42.49 -14.04
C GLY A 307 -0.41 -41.05 -13.89
N PRO A 308 -1.30 -40.04 -13.88
CA PRO A 308 -0.90 -38.63 -13.89
C PRO A 308 -0.17 -38.21 -12.61
N ILE A 309 0.97 -37.54 -12.75
CA ILE A 309 1.81 -37.09 -11.63
C ILE A 309 1.18 -35.90 -10.91
N PHE A 310 0.54 -35.00 -11.64
CA PHE A 310 -0.10 -33.80 -11.09
C PHE A 310 -1.59 -34.01 -10.89
N TYR A 311 -2.11 -33.43 -9.82
CA TYR A 311 -3.53 -33.32 -9.51
C TYR A 311 -3.91 -31.84 -9.48
N THR A 312 -5.10 -31.51 -10.01
CA THR A 312 -5.60 -30.13 -10.03
C THR A 312 -6.99 -29.99 -9.42
N GLN A 313 -7.19 -28.98 -8.58
CA GLN A 313 -8.46 -28.66 -7.95
C GLN A 313 -8.89 -27.22 -8.27
N LEU A 314 -10.19 -26.99 -8.51
CA LEU A 314 -10.71 -25.63 -8.64
C LEU A 314 -10.84 -24.95 -7.27
N ARG A 315 -10.40 -23.70 -7.17
CA ARG A 315 -10.51 -22.86 -5.97
C ARG A 315 -10.95 -21.44 -6.35
N VAL A 316 -11.67 -20.79 -5.44
CA VAL A 316 -12.02 -19.37 -5.57
C VAL A 316 -10.82 -18.54 -5.10
N GLY A 317 -10.31 -17.70 -5.98
CA GLY A 317 -9.23 -16.77 -5.73
C GLY A 317 -9.74 -15.34 -5.52
N ARG A 318 -8.86 -14.39 -5.81
CA ARG A 318 -9.12 -12.97 -5.60
C ARG A 318 -10.33 -12.46 -6.40
N ASN A 319 -11.16 -11.63 -5.76
CA ASN A 319 -12.37 -11.02 -6.35
C ASN A 319 -13.29 -12.07 -7.00
N GLY A 320 -13.46 -13.22 -6.33
CA GLY A 320 -14.31 -14.30 -6.82
C GLY A 320 -13.78 -15.07 -8.03
N LYS A 321 -12.60 -14.75 -8.56
CA LYS A 321 -12.05 -15.43 -9.75
C LYS A 321 -11.63 -16.86 -9.45
N VAL A 322 -12.22 -17.84 -10.13
CA VAL A 322 -11.88 -19.26 -9.98
C VAL A 322 -10.55 -19.57 -10.68
N PHE A 323 -9.67 -20.35 -10.04
CA PHE A 323 -8.41 -20.82 -10.62
C PHE A 323 -8.14 -22.31 -10.31
N LYS A 324 -7.25 -22.92 -11.09
CA LYS A 324 -6.80 -24.31 -10.89
C LYS A 324 -5.57 -24.33 -9.98
N LEU A 325 -5.69 -24.96 -8.82
CA LEU A 325 -4.61 -25.21 -7.87
C LEU A 325 -3.84 -26.49 -8.30
N TYR A 326 -2.52 -26.42 -8.43
CA TYR A 326 -1.67 -27.57 -8.77
C TYR A 326 -1.11 -28.26 -7.52
N LYS A 327 -1.15 -29.59 -7.47
CA LYS A 327 -0.49 -30.42 -6.44
C LYS A 327 0.16 -31.65 -7.08
N LEU A 328 1.10 -32.28 -6.39
CA LEU A 328 1.51 -33.64 -6.74
C LEU A 328 0.43 -34.62 -6.29
N ARG A 329 0.23 -35.69 -7.06
CA ARG A 329 -0.72 -36.73 -6.72
C ARG A 329 -0.22 -37.52 -5.52
N SER A 330 -0.96 -37.41 -4.41
CA SER A 330 -0.72 -38.19 -3.17
C SER A 330 -1.77 -39.27 -2.90
N MET A 331 -2.75 -39.43 -3.80
CA MET A 331 -3.84 -40.40 -3.71
C MET A 331 -3.96 -41.24 -4.99
N ILE A 332 -4.61 -42.40 -4.89
CA ILE A 332 -4.93 -43.29 -6.02
C ILE A 332 -5.79 -42.51 -7.05
N PRO A 333 -5.63 -42.73 -8.38
CA PRO A 333 -6.34 -41.98 -9.42
C PRO A 333 -7.87 -41.89 -9.27
N GLU A 334 -8.49 -42.92 -8.67
CA GLU A 334 -9.94 -43.01 -8.51
C GLU A 334 -10.45 -42.54 -7.14
N ALA A 335 -9.59 -41.89 -6.34
CA ALA A 335 -9.88 -41.53 -4.95
C ALA A 335 -11.07 -40.57 -4.76
N GLU A 336 -11.44 -39.79 -5.78
CA GLU A 336 -12.49 -38.76 -5.71
C GLU A 336 -13.63 -38.96 -6.72
N LYS A 337 -13.90 -40.21 -7.16
CA LYS A 337 -15.02 -40.51 -8.08
C LYS A 337 -16.39 -39.98 -7.61
N GLU A 338 -16.58 -39.84 -6.30
CA GLU A 338 -17.81 -39.33 -5.67
C GLU A 338 -17.71 -37.86 -5.20
N GLY A 339 -16.71 -37.12 -5.68
CA GLY A 339 -16.46 -35.73 -5.32
C GLY A 339 -15.44 -35.52 -4.19
N PRO A 340 -15.10 -34.26 -3.88
CA PRO A 340 -14.09 -33.91 -2.90
C PRO A 340 -14.58 -34.24 -1.47
N LYS A 341 -14.01 -35.29 -0.87
CA LYS A 341 -14.27 -35.70 0.52
C LYS A 341 -13.07 -35.37 1.40
N TRP A 342 -13.31 -34.93 2.63
CA TRP A 342 -12.26 -34.67 3.60
C TRP A 342 -11.46 -35.96 3.87
N ALA A 343 -10.13 -35.87 3.85
CA ALA A 343 -9.27 -37.01 4.09
C ALA A 343 -9.29 -37.40 5.58
N GLN A 344 -9.44 -38.70 5.87
CA GLN A 344 -9.37 -39.23 7.23
C GLN A 344 -7.91 -39.50 7.64
N LYS A 345 -7.64 -39.58 8.95
CA LYS A 345 -6.29 -39.75 9.54
C LYS A 345 -5.57 -41.03 9.05
N SER A 346 -6.32 -42.01 8.55
CA SER A 346 -5.81 -43.25 7.95
C SER A 346 -6.59 -43.60 6.68
N ASP A 347 -6.67 -42.63 5.76
CA ASP A 347 -7.40 -42.79 4.51
C ASP A 347 -6.72 -43.85 3.59
N PRO A 348 -7.42 -44.94 3.22
CA PRO A 348 -6.86 -46.00 2.38
C PRO A 348 -6.54 -45.53 0.95
N ARG A 349 -7.06 -44.36 0.54
CA ARG A 349 -6.84 -43.78 -0.78
C ARG A 349 -5.45 -43.13 -0.94
N ILE A 350 -4.71 -42.95 0.15
CA ILE A 350 -3.37 -42.33 0.14
C ILE A 350 -2.32 -43.39 -0.21
N THR A 351 -1.49 -43.12 -1.21
CA THR A 351 -0.44 -44.07 -1.62
C THR A 351 0.74 -44.06 -0.63
N ARG A 352 1.67 -45.03 -0.74
CA ARG A 352 2.81 -45.11 0.19
C ARG A 352 3.71 -43.88 0.06
N ILE A 353 4.04 -43.49 -1.18
CA ILE A 353 4.76 -42.26 -1.48
C ILE A 353 3.90 -41.04 -1.18
N GLY A 354 2.59 -41.10 -1.43
CA GLY A 354 1.66 -40.03 -1.09
C GLY A 354 1.65 -39.67 0.40
N ARG A 355 1.81 -40.66 1.28
CA ARG A 355 1.97 -40.45 2.73
C ARG A 355 3.26 -39.68 3.06
N PHE A 356 4.36 -40.00 2.39
CA PHE A 356 5.62 -39.27 2.55
C PHE A 356 5.51 -37.82 2.04
N LEU A 357 4.91 -37.63 0.86
CA LEU A 357 4.70 -36.30 0.27
C LEU A 357 3.84 -35.41 1.16
N ARG A 358 2.74 -35.94 1.72
CA ARG A 358 1.87 -35.20 2.66
C ARG A 358 2.56 -34.89 3.98
N LYS A 359 3.36 -35.82 4.51
CA LYS A 359 4.11 -35.60 5.76
C LYS A 359 5.15 -34.50 5.61
N THR A 360 5.75 -34.38 4.43
CA THR A 360 6.77 -33.36 4.11
C THR A 360 6.18 -32.11 3.42
N HIS A 361 4.87 -32.09 3.17
CA HIS A 361 4.18 -31.07 2.36
C HIS A 361 4.74 -30.88 0.95
N LEU A 362 5.54 -31.82 0.45
CA LEU A 362 6.12 -31.78 -0.90
C LEU A 362 5.04 -31.88 -1.99
N ASP A 363 3.86 -32.41 -1.68
CA ASP A 363 2.74 -32.43 -2.63
C ASP A 363 2.17 -31.04 -2.93
N GLU A 364 2.45 -30.04 -2.09
CA GLU A 364 1.97 -28.68 -2.25
C GLU A 364 2.93 -27.75 -3.02
N PHE A 365 4.17 -28.17 -3.25
CA PHE A 365 5.17 -27.36 -3.94
C PHE A 365 4.80 -26.94 -5.37
N PRO A 366 4.03 -27.71 -6.16
CA PRO A 366 3.51 -27.22 -7.43
C PRO A 366 2.62 -25.97 -7.32
N GLN A 367 2.07 -25.67 -6.13
CA GLN A 367 1.32 -24.43 -5.89
C GLN A 367 2.20 -23.19 -6.03
N LEU A 368 3.53 -23.30 -5.94
CA LEU A 368 4.45 -22.19 -6.21
C LEU A 368 4.29 -21.66 -7.65
N PHE A 369 3.93 -22.51 -8.62
CA PHE A 369 3.57 -22.07 -9.97
C PHE A 369 2.29 -21.21 -9.97
N ASN A 370 1.31 -21.50 -9.11
CA ASN A 370 0.13 -20.66 -8.95
C ASN A 370 0.51 -19.29 -8.39
N ILE A 371 1.39 -19.26 -7.40
CA ILE A 371 1.88 -18.00 -6.83
C ILE A 371 2.56 -17.18 -7.93
N ILE A 372 3.43 -17.75 -8.77
CA ILE A 372 4.07 -17.00 -9.86
C ILE A 372 3.04 -16.49 -10.89
N LYS A 373 2.01 -17.27 -11.22
CA LYS A 373 0.95 -16.85 -12.16
C LYS A 373 0.09 -15.70 -11.64
N GLY A 374 -0.12 -15.60 -10.32
CA GLY A 374 -0.80 -14.47 -9.67
C GLY A 374 -2.18 -14.80 -9.13
#